data_AF-A0A8J4GSR4-F1
#
_entry.id   AF-A0A8J4GSR4-F1
#
_cell.length_a   1.000
_cell.length_b   1.000
_cell.length_c   1.000
_cell.angle_alpha   90.00
_cell.angle_beta   90.00
_cell.angle_gamma   90.00
#
_symmetry.space_group_name_H-M   'P 1'
#
loop_
_entity.id
_entity.type
_entity.pdbx_description
1 polymer ?
#
loop_
_entity_poly.entity_id
_entity_poly.type
_entity_poly.pdbx_seq_one_letter_code
_entity_poly.pdbx_strand_id
1 'polypeptide(L)'
;MQRGITLYEPLGGACTGLESCLRNGIRVNQYLYSDTSPEARGVAAIRLAALTAAYPELLPPEAWRDAFSSLPADVKEVTREQLRAAGVQDGNAWMMVAFWDAESVQAVPSVLRVVELLQELVTEPRPACILGRCAPIHAAESDKEEQLALCWGGPY
;
A
#
# COMPACT_ATOMS: atom_id res chain seq x y z
N MET A 1 0.51 -19.03 13.76
CA MET A 1 0.42 -17.97 12.73
C MET A 1 1.17 -18.43 11.49
N GLN A 2 0.61 -18.24 10.29
CA GLN A 2 1.35 -18.48 9.04
C GLN A 2 2.34 -17.33 8.80
N ARG A 3 3.50 -17.66 8.21
CA ARG A 3 4.54 -16.68 7.89
C ARG A 3 4.02 -15.74 6.79
N GLY A 4 4.13 -14.44 7.00
CA GLY A 4 3.64 -13.40 6.09
C GLY A 4 4.26 -12.05 6.43
N ILE A 5 3.85 -11.01 5.70
CA ILE A 5 4.39 -9.65 5.86
C ILE A 5 3.33 -8.67 6.39
N THR A 6 3.80 -7.59 7.01
CA THR A 6 3.04 -6.34 7.09
C THR A 6 3.37 -5.51 5.86
N LEU A 7 2.35 -5.20 5.06
CA LEU A 7 2.46 -4.36 3.87
C LEU A 7 1.87 -2.99 4.14
N TYR A 8 2.65 -1.93 3.92
CA TYR A 8 2.19 -0.56 4.02
C TYR A 8 2.25 0.14 2.66
N GLU A 9 1.12 0.68 2.20
CA GLU A 9 1.04 1.53 1.02
C GLU A 9 0.74 2.99 1.40
N PRO A 10 1.76 3.82 1.66
CA PRO A 10 1.58 5.25 1.76
C PRO A 10 1.27 5.83 0.37
N LEU A 11 0.31 6.75 0.31
CA LEU A 11 -0.24 7.29 -0.94
C LEU A 11 -0.92 6.18 -1.76
N GLY A 12 -1.68 5.33 -1.05
CA GLY A 12 -1.91 3.94 -1.41
C GLY A 12 -2.68 3.67 -2.71
N GLY A 13 -3.20 4.69 -3.39
CA GLY A 13 -3.74 4.57 -4.75
C GLY A 13 -4.69 3.38 -4.89
N ALA A 14 -4.40 2.48 -5.84
CA ALA A 14 -5.25 1.35 -6.22
C ALA A 14 -4.82 -0.03 -5.66
N CYS A 15 -4.07 -0.07 -4.54
CA CYS A 15 -3.64 -1.31 -3.89
C CYS A 15 -2.76 -2.23 -4.77
N THR A 16 -1.94 -1.66 -5.65
CA THR A 16 -1.18 -2.41 -6.66
C THR A 16 -0.01 -3.20 -6.07
N GLY A 17 0.64 -2.67 -5.02
CA GLY A 17 1.66 -3.40 -4.27
C GLY A 17 1.06 -4.62 -3.56
N LEU A 18 -0.14 -4.47 -2.98
CA LEU A 18 -0.87 -5.58 -2.39
C LEU A 18 -1.18 -6.67 -3.41
N GLU A 19 -1.82 -6.31 -4.52
CA GLU A 19 -2.14 -7.28 -5.57
C GLU A 19 -0.88 -7.98 -6.09
N SER A 20 0.23 -7.25 -6.25
CA SER A 20 1.51 -7.81 -6.67
C SER A 20 2.02 -8.86 -5.68
N CYS A 21 1.95 -8.60 -4.37
CA CYS A 21 2.31 -9.58 -3.34
C CYS A 21 1.45 -10.84 -3.46
N LEU A 22 0.13 -10.69 -3.54
CA LEU A 22 -0.81 -11.81 -3.57
C LEU A 22 -0.65 -12.69 -4.83
N ARG A 23 -0.49 -12.06 -6.01
CA ARG A 23 -0.23 -12.77 -7.27
C ARG A 23 1.08 -13.58 -7.24
N ASN A 24 2.03 -13.20 -6.40
CA ASN A 24 3.30 -13.89 -6.21
C ASN A 24 3.32 -14.85 -5.01
N GLY A 25 2.16 -15.17 -4.43
CA GLY A 25 2.07 -16.11 -3.30
C GLY A 25 2.57 -15.56 -1.97
N ILE A 26 2.78 -14.25 -1.87
CA ILE A 26 3.23 -13.60 -0.63
C ILE A 26 2.00 -13.32 0.24
N ARG A 27 1.93 -14.01 1.39
CA ARG A 27 0.88 -13.79 2.39
C ARG A 27 1.06 -12.43 3.07
N VAL A 28 -0.03 -11.67 3.13
CA VAL A 28 -0.12 -10.40 3.87
C VAL A 28 -0.90 -10.63 5.15
N ASN A 29 -0.21 -10.49 6.28
CA ASN A 29 -0.82 -10.65 7.62
C ASN A 29 -1.45 -9.36 8.12
N GLN A 30 -0.96 -8.22 7.64
CA GLN A 30 -1.49 -6.90 7.96
C GLN A 30 -1.27 -5.97 6.76
N TYR A 31 -2.31 -5.28 6.36
CA TYR A 31 -2.29 -4.28 5.31
C TYR A 31 -2.61 -2.92 5.91
N LEU A 32 -1.73 -1.95 5.67
CA LEU A 32 -1.83 -0.58 6.15
C LEU A 32 -1.93 0.36 4.94
N TYR A 33 -2.78 1.37 5.04
CA TYR A 33 -3.09 2.25 3.91
C TYR A 33 -3.21 3.71 4.36
N SER A 34 -2.54 4.61 3.64
CA SER A 34 -2.67 6.06 3.85
C SER A 34 -2.96 6.75 2.53
N ASP A 35 -4.13 7.36 2.42
CA ASP A 35 -4.47 8.30 1.35
C ASP A 35 -5.43 9.36 1.91
N THR A 36 -5.20 10.62 1.56
CA THR A 36 -6.03 11.74 2.03
C THR A 36 -7.40 11.78 1.34
N SER A 37 -7.50 11.24 0.12
CA SER A 37 -8.74 11.19 -0.66
C SER A 37 -9.72 10.15 -0.10
N PRO A 38 -10.92 10.56 0.37
CA PRO A 38 -11.96 9.61 0.78
C PRO A 38 -12.42 8.71 -0.35
N GLU A 39 -12.41 9.22 -1.59
CA GLU A 39 -12.80 8.47 -2.79
C GLU A 39 -11.79 7.36 -3.08
N ALA A 40 -10.48 7.66 -2.99
CA ALA A 40 -9.42 6.66 -3.14
C ALA A 40 -9.53 5.56 -2.07
N ARG A 41 -9.78 5.94 -0.81
CA ARG A 41 -10.04 4.97 0.27
C ARG A 41 -11.27 4.10 0.01
N GLY A 42 -12.33 4.67 -0.57
CA GLY A 42 -13.52 3.91 -0.98
C GLY A 42 -13.22 2.88 -2.07
N VAL A 43 -12.46 3.26 -3.09
CA VAL A 43 -12.01 2.35 -4.16
C VAL A 43 -11.10 1.25 -3.59
N ALA A 44 -10.16 1.62 -2.72
CA ALA A 44 -9.28 0.67 -2.04
C ALA A 44 -10.08 -0.35 -1.21
N ALA A 45 -11.11 0.05 -0.48
CA ALA A 45 -11.95 -0.86 0.29
C ALA A 45 -12.67 -1.91 -0.58
N ILE A 46 -13.21 -1.48 -1.73
CA ILE A 46 -13.82 -2.39 -2.71
C ILE A 46 -12.75 -3.35 -3.28
N ARG A 47 -11.56 -2.84 -3.58
CA ARG A 47 -10.44 -3.65 -4.10
C ARG A 47 -9.98 -4.68 -3.08
N LEU A 48 -9.88 -4.32 -1.80
CA LEU A 48 -9.54 -5.24 -0.71
C LEU A 48 -10.53 -6.38 -0.58
N ALA A 49 -11.84 -6.09 -0.64
CA ALA A 49 -12.87 -7.12 -0.63
C ALA A 49 -12.73 -8.09 -1.82
N ALA A 50 -12.49 -7.57 -3.02
CA ALA A 50 -12.27 -8.39 -4.23
C ALA A 50 -10.99 -9.25 -4.13
N LEU A 51 -9.88 -8.67 -3.63
CA LEU A 51 -8.62 -9.39 -3.45
C LEU A 51 -8.71 -10.46 -2.36
N THR A 52 -9.44 -10.21 -1.27
CA THR A 52 -9.72 -11.22 -0.24
C THR A 52 -10.54 -12.38 -0.81
N ALA A 53 -11.52 -12.11 -1.68
CA ALA A 53 -12.28 -13.17 -2.34
C ALA A 53 -11.42 -13.99 -3.32
N ALA A 54 -10.49 -13.35 -4.03
CA ALA A 54 -9.60 -14.00 -4.99
C ALA A 54 -8.45 -14.77 -4.33
N TYR A 55 -7.95 -14.30 -3.18
CA TYR A 55 -6.77 -14.84 -2.48
C TYR A 55 -7.04 -15.07 -0.98
N PRO A 56 -8.05 -15.86 -0.59
CA PRO A 56 -8.51 -15.96 0.81
C PRO A 56 -7.44 -16.51 1.76
N GLU A 57 -6.55 -17.38 1.27
CA GLU A 57 -5.43 -17.91 2.06
C GLU A 57 -4.30 -16.91 2.21
N LEU A 58 -4.13 -15.93 1.31
CA LEU A 58 -3.01 -14.98 1.35
C LEU A 58 -3.40 -13.63 1.95
N LEU A 59 -4.69 -13.25 1.86
CA LEU A 59 -5.25 -12.02 2.43
C LEU A 59 -6.57 -12.31 3.16
N PRO A 60 -6.51 -12.78 4.42
CA PRO A 60 -7.72 -12.95 5.21
C PRO A 60 -8.36 -11.59 5.56
N PRO A 61 -9.67 -11.51 5.82
CA PRO A 61 -10.35 -10.26 6.20
C PRO A 61 -9.71 -9.54 7.40
N GLU A 62 -9.15 -10.30 8.35
CA GLU A 62 -8.45 -9.78 9.52
C GLU A 62 -7.23 -8.93 9.14
N ALA A 63 -6.58 -9.22 8.01
CA ALA A 63 -5.35 -8.54 7.62
C ALA A 63 -5.58 -7.07 7.26
N TRP A 64 -6.78 -6.68 6.83
CA TRP A 64 -7.05 -5.30 6.41
C TRP A 64 -8.20 -4.63 7.17
N ARG A 65 -8.70 -5.27 8.24
CA ARG A 65 -9.79 -4.76 9.08
C ARG A 65 -9.58 -3.30 9.50
N ASP A 66 -8.36 -2.98 9.91
CA ASP A 66 -7.99 -1.66 10.44
C ASP A 66 -7.13 -0.86 9.44
N ALA A 67 -7.10 -1.26 8.16
CA ALA A 67 -6.20 -0.71 7.13
C ALA A 67 -6.28 0.82 6.99
N PHE A 68 -7.47 1.38 7.20
CA PHE A 68 -7.75 2.82 7.05
C PHE A 68 -7.75 3.60 8.37
N SER A 69 -7.45 2.94 9.50
CA SER A 69 -7.52 3.54 10.84
C SER A 69 -6.26 3.31 11.69
N SER A 70 -5.46 2.29 11.39
CA SER A 70 -4.21 2.03 12.13
C SER A 70 -3.15 3.10 11.94
N LEU A 71 -3.12 3.75 10.77
CA LEU A 71 -2.24 4.88 10.46
C LEU A 71 -3.05 6.08 9.96
N PRO A 72 -2.55 7.32 10.11
CA PRO A 72 -3.20 8.50 9.56
C PRO A 72 -3.41 8.43 8.05
N ALA A 73 -4.49 9.06 7.58
CA ALA A 73 -4.75 9.22 6.15
C ALA A 73 -3.69 10.08 5.45
N ASP A 74 -3.17 11.12 6.13
CA ASP A 74 -2.03 11.90 5.65
C ASP A 74 -0.72 11.26 6.13
N VAL A 75 0.10 10.79 5.18
CA VAL A 75 1.41 10.20 5.43
C VAL A 75 2.35 11.14 6.21
N LYS A 76 2.15 12.47 6.13
CA LYS A 76 2.92 13.47 6.89
C LYS A 76 2.68 13.38 8.40
N GLU A 77 1.52 12.88 8.79
CA GLU A 77 1.13 12.76 10.19
C GLU A 77 1.58 11.43 10.82
N VAL A 78 2.10 10.50 10.02
CA VAL A 78 2.60 9.20 10.52
C VAL A 78 3.74 9.43 11.52
N THR A 79 3.62 8.88 12.72
CA THR A 79 4.64 8.98 13.78
C THR A 79 5.21 7.62 14.18
N ARG A 80 6.29 7.64 14.97
CA ARG A 80 6.87 6.42 15.56
C ARG A 80 5.87 5.69 16.44
N GLU A 81 5.09 6.42 17.22
CA GLU A 81 4.10 5.87 18.15
C GLU A 81 2.99 5.14 17.40
N GLN A 82 2.56 5.68 16.26
CA GLN A 82 1.56 5.03 15.40
C GLN A 82 2.12 3.79 14.73
N LEU A 83 3.37 3.81 14.24
CA LEU A 83 4.04 2.62 13.71
C LEU A 83 4.21 1.54 14.79
N ARG A 84 4.54 1.93 16.03
CA ARG A 84 4.57 1.01 17.20
C ARG A 84 3.21 0.42 17.49
N ALA A 85 2.16 1.23 17.51
CA ALA A 85 0.79 0.76 17.70
C ALA A 85 0.32 -0.16 16.56
N ALA A 86 0.83 0.04 15.34
CA ALA A 86 0.59 -0.81 14.18
C ALA A 86 1.40 -2.12 14.18
N GLY A 87 2.21 -2.40 15.22
CA GLY A 87 2.90 -3.69 15.38
C GLY A 87 4.28 -3.76 14.73
N VAL A 88 4.96 -2.61 14.51
CA VAL A 88 6.30 -2.58 13.90
C VAL A 88 7.36 -3.38 14.67
N GLN A 89 7.09 -3.70 15.94
CA GLN A 89 7.99 -4.49 16.80
C GLN A 89 7.53 -5.93 17.04
N ASP A 90 6.46 -6.37 16.37
CA ASP A 90 5.86 -7.70 16.60
C ASP A 90 6.64 -8.84 15.93
N GLY A 91 7.79 -8.53 15.31
CA GLY A 91 8.65 -9.50 14.63
C GLY A 91 8.21 -9.89 13.21
N ASN A 92 7.14 -9.26 12.70
CA ASN A 92 6.73 -9.42 11.30
C ASN A 92 7.76 -8.75 10.36
N ALA A 93 7.95 -9.33 9.17
CA ALA A 93 8.70 -8.66 8.12
C ALA A 93 7.84 -7.52 7.53
N TRP A 94 8.45 -6.35 7.32
CA TRP A 94 7.78 -5.17 6.78
C TRP A 94 8.15 -4.93 5.33
N MET A 95 7.15 -4.57 4.53
CA MET A 95 7.33 -4.04 3.19
C MET A 95 6.55 -2.73 3.05
N MET A 96 7.18 -1.73 2.45
CA MET A 96 6.53 -0.48 2.07
C MET A 96 6.54 -0.34 0.55
N VAL A 97 5.38 -0.04 -0.04
CA VAL A 97 5.25 0.22 -1.47
C VAL A 97 4.62 1.59 -1.66
N ALA A 98 5.35 2.51 -2.27
CA ALA A 98 4.93 3.90 -2.40
C ALA A 98 5.12 4.39 -3.84
N PHE A 99 4.05 4.90 -4.42
CA PHE A 99 4.09 5.57 -5.71
C PHE A 99 3.48 6.96 -5.58
N TRP A 100 4.06 7.93 -6.27
CA TRP A 100 3.55 9.30 -6.24
C TRP A 100 3.67 9.99 -7.58
N ASP A 101 2.79 10.96 -7.81
CA ASP A 101 2.84 11.82 -8.98
C ASP A 101 4.18 12.57 -9.05
N ALA A 102 4.78 12.62 -10.24
CA ALA A 102 5.99 13.38 -10.49
C ALA A 102 5.89 14.86 -10.05
N GLU A 103 4.70 15.45 -10.08
CA GLU A 103 4.46 16.84 -9.69
C GLU A 103 4.30 17.02 -8.17
N SER A 104 4.17 15.92 -7.41
CA SER A 104 3.96 15.98 -5.96
C SER A 104 5.25 16.34 -5.21
N VAL A 105 5.42 17.63 -4.93
CA VAL A 105 6.56 18.18 -4.18
C VAL A 105 6.64 17.62 -2.75
N GLN A 106 5.49 17.31 -2.14
CA GLN A 106 5.42 16.91 -0.74
C GLN A 106 5.43 15.38 -0.53
N ALA A 107 5.24 14.58 -1.58
CA ALA A 107 5.22 13.12 -1.45
C ALA A 107 6.60 12.56 -1.10
N VAL A 108 7.64 12.95 -1.84
CA VAL A 108 9.02 12.46 -1.64
C VAL A 108 9.49 12.60 -0.19
N PRO A 109 9.51 13.80 0.42
CA PRO A 109 10.01 13.96 1.78
C PRO A 109 9.17 13.19 2.81
N SER A 110 7.85 13.12 2.61
CA SER A 110 6.96 12.39 3.52
C SER A 110 7.21 10.89 3.48
N VAL A 111 7.36 10.32 2.28
CA VAL A 111 7.64 8.89 2.08
C VAL A 111 9.03 8.54 2.61
N LEU A 112 10.07 9.32 2.30
CA LEU A 112 11.42 9.06 2.79
C LEU A 112 11.52 9.17 4.32
N ARG A 113 10.82 10.12 4.94
CA ARG A 113 10.69 10.21 6.40
C ARG A 113 10.14 8.91 6.98
N VAL A 114 9.09 8.35 6.38
CA VAL A 114 8.51 7.08 6.84
C VAL A 114 9.48 5.91 6.65
N VAL A 115 10.25 5.86 5.54
CA VAL A 115 11.32 4.86 5.35
C VAL A 115 12.32 4.92 6.50
N GLU A 116 12.79 6.13 6.85
CA GLU A 116 13.73 6.33 7.95
C GLU A 116 13.12 5.83 9.27
N LEU A 117 11.87 6.20 9.59
CA LEU A 117 11.18 5.72 10.78
C LEU A 117 11.08 4.18 10.81
N LEU A 118 10.74 3.54 9.69
CA LEU A 118 10.66 2.07 9.61
C LEU A 118 12.03 1.43 9.81
N GLN A 119 13.09 1.96 9.21
CA GLN A 119 14.45 1.45 9.34
C GLN A 119 15.04 1.66 10.74
N GLU A 120 14.64 2.72 11.44
CA GLU A 120 14.97 2.93 12.85
C GLU A 120 14.27 1.92 13.77
N LEU A 121 13.01 1.58 13.47
CA LEU A 121 12.16 0.77 14.35
C LEU A 121 12.28 -0.74 14.09
N VAL A 122 12.61 -1.14 12.87
CA VAL A 122 12.77 -2.55 12.45
C VAL A 122 14.22 -2.81 12.06
N THR A 123 14.94 -3.53 12.90
CA THR A 123 16.35 -3.84 12.66
C THR A 123 16.56 -5.10 11.84
N GLU A 124 15.82 -6.18 12.12
CA GLU A 124 15.94 -7.45 11.39
C GLU A 124 14.60 -8.24 11.32
N PRO A 125 14.16 -8.71 10.13
CA PRO A 125 14.71 -8.36 8.82
C PRO A 125 14.43 -6.88 8.52
N ARG A 126 15.38 -6.19 7.88
CA ARG A 126 15.18 -4.80 7.46
C ARG A 126 13.93 -4.65 6.57
N PRO A 127 13.16 -3.55 6.70
CA PRO A 127 12.02 -3.30 5.85
C PRO A 127 12.40 -3.25 4.36
N ALA A 128 11.67 -3.98 3.53
CA ALA A 128 11.78 -3.84 2.08
C ALA A 128 11.01 -2.59 1.63
N CYS A 129 11.56 -1.79 0.72
CA CYS A 129 10.91 -0.58 0.20
C CYS A 129 10.93 -0.58 -1.33
N ILE A 130 9.76 -0.43 -1.95
CA ILE A 130 9.60 -0.21 -3.40
C ILE A 130 9.02 1.19 -3.57
N LEU A 131 9.82 2.09 -4.12
CA LEU A 131 9.48 3.51 -4.25
C LEU A 131 9.55 3.91 -5.73
N GLY A 132 8.54 4.61 -6.22
CA GLY A 132 8.50 5.03 -7.62
C GLY A 132 7.76 6.35 -7.85
N ARG A 133 8.17 7.05 -8.90
CA ARG A 133 7.44 8.21 -9.43
C ARG A 133 6.59 7.75 -10.61
N CYS A 134 5.32 8.08 -10.59
CA CYS A 134 4.44 7.97 -11.75
C CYS A 134 4.69 9.18 -12.65
N ALA A 135 4.92 8.94 -13.93
CA ALA A 135 4.91 10.01 -14.92
C ALA A 135 3.50 10.62 -14.98
N PRO A 136 3.37 11.94 -15.21
CA PRO A 136 2.07 12.54 -15.42
C PRO A 136 1.41 11.85 -16.62
N ILE A 137 0.15 11.45 -16.46
CA ILE A 137 -0.66 11.01 -17.59
C ILE A 137 -0.93 12.27 -18.40
N HIS A 138 -0.07 12.56 -19.37
CA HIS A 138 -0.42 13.52 -20.41
C HIS A 138 -1.64 12.95 -21.12
N ALA A 139 -2.81 13.50 -20.82
CA ALA A 139 -4.03 13.20 -21.54
C ALA A 139 -3.90 13.72 -22.98
N ALA A 140 -3.23 12.97 -23.84
CA ALA A 140 -3.63 12.94 -25.23
C ALA A 140 -5.03 12.30 -25.22
N GLU A 141 -6.05 13.05 -25.64
CA GLU A 141 -7.46 12.63 -25.62
C GLU A 141 -7.74 11.35 -26.44
N SER A 142 -6.75 10.80 -27.15
CA SER A 142 -6.85 9.55 -27.93
C SER A 142 -6.64 8.25 -27.15
N ASP A 143 -6.04 8.29 -25.94
CA ASP A 143 -5.52 7.05 -25.32
C ASP A 143 -6.36 6.56 -24.13
N LYS A 144 -7.47 7.24 -23.82
CA LYS A 144 -8.33 6.92 -22.66
C LYS A 144 -9.04 5.57 -22.78
N GLU A 145 -9.39 5.13 -23.99
CA GLU A 145 -10.07 3.83 -24.18
C GLU A 145 -9.09 2.64 -24.11
N GLU A 146 -7.86 2.82 -24.57
CA GLU A 146 -6.86 1.74 -24.62
C GLU A 146 -6.20 1.50 -23.25
N GLN A 147 -6.00 2.55 -22.44
CA GLN A 147 -5.43 2.41 -21.09
C GLN A 147 -6.43 1.91 -20.05
N LEU A 148 -7.72 2.23 -20.18
CA LEU A 148 -8.75 1.63 -19.33
C LEU A 148 -8.85 0.11 -19.57
N ALA A 149 -8.63 -0.37 -20.80
CA ALA A 149 -8.59 -1.80 -21.10
C ALA A 149 -7.38 -2.53 -20.45
N LEU A 150 -6.25 -1.84 -20.26
CA LEU A 150 -5.05 -2.39 -19.63
C LEU A 150 -5.15 -2.47 -18.09
N CYS A 151 -5.87 -1.53 -17.46
CA CYS A 151 -6.09 -1.52 -16.00
C CYS A 151 -7.23 -2.45 -15.54
N TRP A 152 -8.17 -2.77 -16.42
CA TRP A 152 -9.36 -3.58 -16.13
C TRP A 152 -9.32 -4.91 -16.87
N GLY A 153 -8.19 -5.62 -16.80
CA GLY A 153 -7.93 -6.96 -17.35
C GLY A 153 -9.14 -7.62 -18.03
N GLY A 154 -9.08 -7.69 -19.36
CA GLY A 154 -10.15 -8.23 -20.20
C GLY A 154 -10.68 -9.59 -19.75
N PRO A 155 -11.92 -9.94 -20.15
CA PRO A 155 -12.63 -11.09 -19.61
C PRO A 155 -11.92 -12.40 -19.98
N TYR A 156 -11.86 -13.30 -19.00
CA TYR A 156 -11.67 -14.72 -19.23
C TYR A 156 -12.82 -15.30 -20.06
#